data_AF-A0A944XIN7-F1
#
_entry.id   AF-A0A944XIN7-F1
#
_cell.length_a   1.000
_cell.length_b   1.000
_cell.length_c   1.000
_cell.angle_alpha   90.00
_cell.angle_beta   90.00
_cell.angle_gamma   90.00
#
_symmetry.space_group_name_H-M   'P 1'
#
loop_
_entity.id
_entity.type
_entity.pdbx_description
1 polymer ?
#
loop_
_entity_poly.entity_id
_entity_poly.type
_entity_poly.pdbx_seq_one_letter_code
_entity_poly.pdbx_strand_id
1 'polypeptide(L)'
;MTAAYAKAGISTVAGYTGWTNVASAPYQSSTHGNRYVNNYANKNGAHKYVKYEEAGLMPAGTVIAKDSFIVNTDGSVAVGPLFVMEKVGGGFNKASGNWRYTMIMPNGSVVGTTKGAGSAAVETCNECHLSVAEDQDFLFFLPEEFRVKG
;
A
#
# COMPACT_ATOMS: atom_id res chain seq x y z
N MET A 1 3.32 -1.22 14.99
CA MET A 1 2.81 -0.03 14.27
C MET A 1 1.27 0.06 14.27
N THR A 2 0.54 -1.06 14.26
CA THR A 2 -0.94 -1.12 14.20
C THR A 2 -1.68 -0.15 15.14
N ALA A 3 -1.25 -0.03 16.40
CA ALA A 3 -1.89 0.88 17.37
C ALA A 3 -1.83 2.36 16.95
N ALA A 4 -0.78 2.75 16.20
CA ALA A 4 -0.59 4.10 15.68
C ALA A 4 -1.69 4.48 14.67
N TYR A 5 -2.11 3.52 13.84
CA TYR A 5 -3.09 3.76 12.77
C TYR A 5 -4.54 3.49 13.20
N ALA A 6 -4.75 2.73 14.27
CA ALA A 6 -6.09 2.27 14.71
C ALA A 6 -7.10 3.41 14.92
N LYS A 7 -6.62 4.59 15.36
CA LYS A 7 -7.47 5.79 15.56
C LYS A 7 -8.11 6.31 14.26
N ALA A 8 -7.63 5.91 13.08
CA ALA A 8 -8.25 6.25 11.81
C ALA A 8 -9.63 5.61 11.61
N GLY A 9 -9.93 4.51 12.32
CA GLY A 9 -11.23 3.83 12.22
C GLY A 9 -11.51 3.18 10.85
N ILE A 10 -10.49 2.99 10.01
CA ILE A 10 -10.65 2.40 8.67
C ILE A 10 -10.66 0.87 8.78
N SER A 11 -11.85 0.28 8.69
CA SER A 11 -12.07 -1.16 8.82
C SER A 11 -11.35 -1.98 7.74
N THR A 12 -11.19 -1.45 6.53
CA THR A 12 -10.53 -2.13 5.39
C THR A 12 -9.08 -2.55 5.71
N VAL A 13 -8.40 -1.85 6.63
CA VAL A 13 -7.03 -2.18 7.06
C VAL A 13 -6.97 -2.62 8.52
N ALA A 14 -8.10 -2.89 9.16
CA ALA A 14 -8.10 -3.47 10.49
C ALA A 14 -7.41 -4.84 10.47
N GLY A 15 -6.38 -5.01 11.30
CA GLY A 15 -5.64 -6.27 11.40
C GLY A 15 -4.73 -6.59 10.20
N TYR A 16 -4.32 -5.59 9.39
CA TYR A 16 -3.48 -5.84 8.21
C TYR A 16 -2.18 -6.58 8.49
N THR A 17 -1.63 -6.50 9.71
CA THR A 17 -0.43 -7.23 10.12
C THR A 17 -0.64 -8.75 10.21
N GLY A 18 -1.88 -9.23 10.17
CA GLY A 18 -2.20 -10.66 10.04
C GLY A 18 -2.34 -11.13 8.59
N TRP A 19 -2.18 -10.24 7.60
CA TRP A 19 -2.21 -10.61 6.19
C TRP A 19 -0.85 -11.14 5.71
N THR A 20 -0.80 -11.64 4.48
CA THR A 20 0.46 -12.10 3.87
C THR A 20 1.40 -10.90 3.68
N ASN A 21 2.53 -10.88 4.39
CA ASN A 21 3.63 -10.00 4.03
C ASN A 21 4.29 -10.60 2.77
N VAL A 22 4.20 -9.88 1.66
CA VAL A 22 4.81 -10.29 0.37
C VAL A 22 6.26 -9.81 0.25
N ALA A 23 6.75 -9.09 1.26
CA ALA A 23 8.16 -8.78 1.46
C ALA A 23 8.80 -9.79 2.45
N SER A 24 9.99 -10.28 2.13
CA SER A 24 10.80 -11.14 3.00
C SER A 24 11.46 -10.38 4.16
N ALA A 25 11.67 -9.07 3.98
CA ALA A 25 12.16 -8.13 4.98
C ALA A 25 11.67 -6.70 4.66
N PRO A 26 11.67 -5.76 5.62
CA PRO A 26 11.46 -4.36 5.31
C PRO A 26 12.52 -3.84 4.33
N TYR A 27 12.09 -3.05 3.35
CA TYR A 27 12.98 -2.50 2.31
C TYR A 27 12.83 -0.99 2.19
N GLN A 28 13.88 -0.32 1.77
CA GLN A 28 13.84 1.13 1.60
C GLN A 28 13.09 1.49 0.33
N SER A 29 12.11 2.38 0.45
CA SER A 29 11.34 2.88 -0.69
C SER A 29 11.57 4.37 -0.88
N SER A 30 12.29 4.70 -1.96
CA SER A 30 12.55 6.09 -2.37
C SER A 30 11.25 6.86 -2.64
N THR A 31 10.27 6.20 -3.26
CA THR A 31 8.96 6.77 -3.60
C THR A 31 8.06 7.04 -2.39
N HIS A 32 8.41 6.52 -1.20
CA HIS A 32 7.69 6.77 0.05
C HIS A 32 8.51 7.62 1.03
N GLY A 33 9.39 8.47 0.49
CA GLY A 33 10.22 9.40 1.27
C GLY A 33 11.41 8.73 1.94
N ASN A 34 12.04 7.76 1.26
CA ASN A 34 13.22 7.00 1.72
C ASN A 34 13.00 6.22 3.03
N ARG A 35 11.74 5.90 3.35
CA ARG A 35 11.36 5.10 4.52
C ARG A 35 11.57 3.62 4.25
N TYR A 36 11.75 2.84 5.32
CA TYR A 36 11.57 1.41 5.25
C TYR A 36 10.08 1.10 5.21
N VAL A 37 9.69 0.14 4.38
CA VAL A 37 8.30 -0.31 4.26
C VAL A 37 8.22 -1.82 4.37
N ASN A 38 7.15 -2.32 4.98
CA ASN A 38 6.68 -3.69 4.71
C ASN A 38 5.58 -3.63 3.66
N ASN A 39 5.19 -4.77 3.11
CA ASN A 39 4.13 -4.83 2.09
C ASN A 39 3.18 -5.99 2.40
N TYR A 40 2.00 -5.68 2.92
CA TYR A 40 0.99 -6.67 3.29
C TYR A 40 -0.10 -6.72 2.25
N ALA A 41 -0.43 -7.90 1.74
CA ALA A 41 -1.55 -8.12 0.83
C ALA A 41 -2.60 -9.00 1.53
N ASN A 42 -3.86 -8.56 1.54
CA ASN A 42 -4.95 -9.36 2.09
C ASN A 42 -5.15 -10.66 1.29
N LYS A 43 -5.90 -11.62 1.85
CA LYS A 43 -6.14 -12.93 1.22
C LYS A 43 -6.71 -12.86 -0.20
N ASN A 44 -7.44 -11.79 -0.52
CA ASN A 44 -8.04 -11.58 -1.84
C ASN A 44 -6.97 -11.30 -2.91
N GLY A 45 -5.90 -10.59 -2.55
CA GLY A 45 -4.83 -10.25 -3.49
C GLY A 45 -3.56 -11.08 -3.36
N ALA A 46 -3.25 -11.59 -2.16
CA ALA A 46 -1.94 -12.17 -1.87
C ALA A 46 -1.49 -13.25 -2.87
N HIS A 47 -2.39 -14.19 -3.20
CA HIS A 47 -2.11 -15.30 -4.11
C HIS A 47 -1.76 -14.88 -5.55
N LYS A 48 -2.20 -13.68 -5.97
CA LYS A 48 -1.80 -13.09 -7.26
C LYS A 48 -0.57 -12.21 -7.10
N TYR A 49 -0.51 -11.41 -6.05
CA TYR A 49 0.58 -10.45 -5.85
C TYR A 49 1.95 -11.13 -5.84
N VAL A 50 2.05 -12.33 -5.25
CA VAL A 50 3.31 -13.11 -5.21
C VAL A 50 3.74 -13.68 -6.57
N LYS A 51 2.94 -13.51 -7.62
CA LYS A 51 3.32 -13.80 -9.01
C LYS A 51 3.94 -12.59 -9.71
N TYR A 52 3.97 -11.44 -9.03
CA TYR A 52 4.62 -10.22 -9.49
C TYR A 52 4.13 -9.79 -10.87
N GLU A 53 5.03 -9.62 -11.84
CA GLU A 53 4.70 -9.19 -13.19
C GLU A 53 3.68 -10.12 -13.88
N GLU A 54 3.52 -11.37 -13.42
CA GLU A 54 2.51 -12.33 -13.91
C GLU A 54 1.19 -12.30 -13.11
N ALA A 55 1.00 -11.35 -12.19
CA ALA A 55 -0.22 -11.24 -11.38
C ALA A 55 -1.46 -10.93 -12.22
N GLY A 56 -1.28 -10.19 -13.32
CA GLY A 56 -2.36 -9.59 -14.11
C GLY A 56 -3.27 -8.71 -13.25
N LEU A 57 -4.54 -8.58 -13.66
CA LEU A 57 -5.50 -7.75 -12.92
C LEU A 57 -5.83 -8.31 -11.54
N MET A 58 -5.71 -7.48 -10.51
CA MET A 58 -6.08 -7.83 -9.14
C MET A 58 -7.61 -7.90 -8.99
N PRO A 59 -8.14 -8.88 -8.23
CA PRO A 59 -9.57 -8.96 -7.98
C PRO A 59 -10.04 -7.79 -7.13
N ALA A 60 -11.28 -7.37 -7.34
CA ALA A 60 -11.95 -6.43 -6.45
C ALA A 60 -11.95 -6.95 -5.00
N GLY A 61 -11.79 -6.04 -4.05
CA GLY A 61 -11.55 -6.36 -2.64
C GLY A 61 -10.10 -6.70 -2.31
N THR A 62 -9.17 -6.65 -3.27
CA THR A 62 -7.73 -6.66 -2.97
C THR A 62 -7.38 -5.42 -2.17
N VAL A 63 -6.64 -5.61 -1.07
CA VAL A 63 -6.07 -4.52 -0.29
C VAL A 63 -4.58 -4.77 -0.09
N ILE A 64 -3.78 -3.76 -0.41
CA ILE A 64 -2.35 -3.72 -0.13
C ILE A 64 -2.12 -2.61 0.90
N ALA A 65 -1.46 -2.96 1.99
CA ALA A 65 -1.11 -2.06 3.09
C ALA A 65 0.41 -2.03 3.24
N LYS A 66 1.01 -0.84 3.17
CA LYS A 66 2.43 -0.61 3.39
C LYS A 66 2.61 0.22 4.64
N ASP A 67 2.87 -0.44 5.77
CA ASP A 67 3.35 0.30 6.94
C ASP A 67 4.78 0.77 6.68
N SER A 68 5.17 1.85 7.35
CA SER A 68 6.48 2.43 7.13
C SER A 68 7.11 2.91 8.41
N PHE A 69 8.43 3.03 8.40
CA PHE A 69 9.21 3.55 9.50
C PHE A 69 10.52 4.16 9.00
N ILE A 70 11.13 4.99 9.84
CA ILE A 70 12.50 5.48 9.66
C ILE A 70 13.37 4.96 10.78
N VAL A 71 14.65 4.75 10.46
CA VAL A 71 15.71 4.53 11.44
C VAL A 71 16.56 5.79 11.45
N ASN A 72 16.59 6.48 12.59
CA ASN A 72 17.36 7.70 12.76
C ASN A 72 18.86 7.38 12.94
N THR A 73 19.71 8.40 12.79
CA THR A 73 21.17 8.25 12.93
C THR A 73 21.61 7.82 14.34
N ASP A 74 20.79 8.06 15.35
CA ASP A 74 20.99 7.61 16.74
C ASP A 74 20.49 6.17 16.99
N GLY A 75 20.02 5.48 15.95
CA GLY A 75 19.46 4.12 16.04
C GLY A 75 18.02 4.05 16.51
N SER A 76 17.38 5.18 16.84
CA SER A 76 15.96 5.19 17.21
C SER A 76 15.06 4.93 15.99
N VAL A 77 13.90 4.32 16.24
CA VAL A 77 12.92 4.00 15.19
C VAL A 77 11.66 4.84 15.38
N ALA A 78 11.22 5.51 14.31
CA ALA A 78 9.97 6.25 14.31
C ALA A 78 8.99 5.68 13.28
N VAL A 79 7.74 5.48 13.71
CA VAL A 79 6.64 5.00 12.86
C VAL A 79 6.31 6.07 11.82
N GLY A 80 6.25 5.67 10.56
CA GLY A 80 5.85 6.50 9.43
C GLY A 80 4.38 6.26 9.02
N PRO A 81 3.91 6.90 7.96
CA PRO A 81 2.55 6.71 7.46
C PRO A 81 2.26 5.26 7.03
N LEU A 82 0.99 4.88 7.09
CA LEU A 82 0.47 3.68 6.43
C LEU A 82 -0.10 4.09 5.07
N PHE A 83 0.41 3.48 4.00
CA PHE A 83 -0.06 3.68 2.63
C PHE A 83 -0.96 2.50 2.24
N VAL A 84 -2.14 2.79 1.73
CA VAL A 84 -3.16 1.79 1.45
C VAL A 84 -3.62 1.89 0.00
N MET A 85 -3.69 0.75 -0.68
CA MET A 85 -4.31 0.61 -1.99
C MET A 85 -5.44 -0.42 -1.91
N GLU A 86 -6.66 -0.01 -2.28
CA GLU A 86 -7.84 -0.87 -2.32
C GLU A 86 -8.39 -0.97 -3.74
N LYS A 87 -8.56 -2.19 -4.25
CA LYS A 87 -9.23 -2.47 -5.52
C LYS A 87 -10.73 -2.46 -5.29
N VAL A 88 -11.43 -1.37 -5.61
CA VAL A 88 -12.83 -1.19 -5.18
C VAL A 88 -13.81 -2.01 -6.03
N GLY A 89 -13.57 -2.12 -7.34
CA GLY A 89 -14.46 -2.79 -8.29
C GLY A 89 -14.79 -1.92 -9.50
N GLY A 90 -15.48 -2.52 -10.48
CA GLY A 90 -15.77 -1.87 -11.76
C GLY A 90 -16.54 -0.56 -11.61
N GLY A 91 -16.09 0.49 -12.30
CA GLY A 91 -16.76 1.79 -12.33
C GLY A 91 -16.31 2.79 -11.25
N PHE A 92 -15.44 2.39 -10.32
CA PHE A 92 -14.93 3.32 -9.31
C PHE A 92 -14.12 4.45 -9.93
N ASN A 93 -13.07 4.12 -10.68
CA ASN A 93 -12.21 5.10 -11.33
C ASN A 93 -11.40 4.42 -12.44
N LYS A 94 -11.85 4.55 -13.68
CA LYS A 94 -11.15 3.95 -14.83
C LYS A 94 -9.73 4.47 -14.96
N ALA A 95 -9.51 5.76 -14.68
CA ALA A 95 -8.19 6.36 -14.77
C ALA A 95 -7.20 5.67 -13.85
N SER A 96 -7.61 5.21 -12.66
CA SER A 96 -6.73 4.52 -11.70
C SER A 96 -6.82 3.00 -11.74
N GLY A 97 -7.39 2.40 -12.78
CA GLY A 97 -7.67 0.95 -12.80
C GLY A 97 -8.61 0.50 -11.67
N ASN A 98 -9.44 1.40 -11.14
CA ASN A 98 -10.30 1.21 -9.97
C ASN A 98 -9.56 1.03 -8.63
N TRP A 99 -8.31 1.50 -8.53
CA TRP A 99 -7.59 1.61 -7.26
C TRP A 99 -8.01 2.87 -6.50
N ARG A 100 -8.24 2.70 -5.20
CA ARG A 100 -8.40 3.76 -4.21
C ARG A 100 -7.14 3.82 -3.34
N TYR A 101 -6.59 5.01 -3.19
CA TYR A 101 -5.45 5.28 -2.33
C TYR A 101 -5.91 5.95 -1.04
N THR A 102 -5.34 5.54 0.09
CA THR A 102 -5.52 6.19 1.38
C THR A 102 -4.18 6.29 2.11
N MET A 103 -3.89 7.44 2.72
CA MET A 103 -2.71 7.66 3.53
C MET A 103 -3.11 8.00 4.97
N ILE A 104 -2.56 7.24 5.92
CA ILE A 104 -2.89 7.36 7.35
C ILE A 104 -1.61 7.69 8.12
N MET A 105 -1.63 8.76 8.91
CA MET A 105 -0.50 9.17 9.74
C MET A 105 -0.36 8.30 11.00
N PRO A 106 0.83 8.27 11.64
CA PRO A 106 1.07 7.53 12.89
C PRO A 106 0.21 7.96 14.10
N ASN A 107 -0.49 9.08 14.01
CA ASN A 107 -1.45 9.52 15.04
C ASN A 107 -2.90 9.07 14.72
N GLY A 108 -3.10 8.38 13.60
CA GLY A 108 -4.39 7.93 13.06
C GLY A 108 -5.15 8.98 12.25
N SER A 109 -4.60 10.17 12.00
CA SER A 109 -5.25 11.12 11.10
C SER A 109 -5.15 10.62 9.65
N VAL A 110 -6.27 10.64 8.93
CA VAL A 110 -6.30 10.34 7.50
C VAL A 110 -5.91 11.60 6.72
N VAL A 111 -4.83 11.52 5.95
CA VAL A 111 -4.37 12.64 5.10
C VAL A 111 -5.29 12.83 3.91
N GLY A 112 -5.68 11.72 3.29
CA GLY A 112 -6.55 11.74 2.13
C GLY A 112 -7.04 10.36 1.75
N THR A 113 -8.14 10.32 1.01
CA THR A 113 -8.65 9.12 0.33
C THR A 113 -9.11 9.49 -1.08
N THR A 114 -8.76 8.68 -2.09
CA THR A 114 -9.18 8.92 -3.47
C THR A 114 -10.69 9.05 -3.56
N LYS A 115 -11.18 10.13 -4.19
CA LYS A 115 -12.61 10.50 -4.26
C LYS A 115 -13.31 10.66 -2.91
N GLY A 116 -12.55 10.90 -1.84
CA GLY A 116 -13.05 11.19 -0.49
C GLY A 116 -12.44 12.47 0.08
N ALA A 117 -12.53 12.62 1.41
CA ALA A 117 -11.89 13.74 2.10
C ALA A 117 -10.38 13.75 1.86
N GLY A 118 -9.80 14.94 1.64
CA GLY A 118 -8.37 15.11 1.40
C GLY A 118 -7.86 14.47 0.11
N SER A 119 -8.72 14.18 -0.88
CA SER A 119 -8.34 13.45 -2.10
C SER A 119 -7.17 14.06 -2.87
N ALA A 120 -7.04 15.39 -2.88
CA ALA A 120 -5.93 16.08 -3.52
C ALA A 120 -4.56 15.66 -2.96
N ALA A 121 -4.49 15.34 -1.66
CA ALA A 121 -3.26 14.92 -1.01
C ALA A 121 -2.81 13.49 -1.41
N VAL A 122 -3.70 12.70 -2.01
CA VAL A 122 -3.40 11.34 -2.51
C VAL A 122 -3.50 11.24 -4.04
N GLU A 123 -3.60 12.37 -4.73
CA GLU A 123 -3.61 12.43 -6.19
C GLU A 123 -2.27 11.98 -6.77
N THR A 124 -1.16 12.40 -6.15
CA THR A 124 0.20 12.00 -6.53
C THR A 124 0.41 10.48 -6.45
N CYS A 125 -0.31 9.78 -5.54
CA CYS A 125 -0.28 8.32 -5.47
C CYS A 125 -0.81 7.72 -6.76
N ASN A 126 -1.93 8.24 -7.25
CA ASN A 126 -2.52 7.79 -8.50
C ASN A 126 -1.57 8.08 -9.66
N GLU A 127 -1.17 9.35 -9.84
CA GLU A 127 -0.32 9.78 -10.95
C GLU A 127 0.96 8.94 -11.09
N CYS A 128 1.63 8.65 -9.98
CA CYS A 128 2.82 7.80 -10.00
C CYS A 128 2.47 6.38 -10.47
N HIS A 129 1.41 5.79 -9.92
CA HIS A 129 0.98 4.44 -10.29
C HIS A 129 0.42 4.34 -11.73
N LEU A 130 -0.06 5.44 -12.33
CA LEU A 130 -0.44 5.49 -13.76
C LEU A 130 0.73 5.28 -14.72
N SER A 131 1.96 5.50 -14.27
CA SER A 131 3.15 5.23 -15.09
C SER A 131 3.44 3.73 -15.27
N VAL A 132 2.80 2.88 -14.47
CA VAL A 132 2.86 1.42 -14.63
C VAL A 132 1.83 1.00 -15.67
N ALA A 133 2.22 0.03 -16.50
CA ALA A 133 1.38 -0.49 -17.55
C ALA A 133 0.05 -1.08 -17.00
N GLU A 134 -1.03 -0.92 -17.77
CA GLU A 134 -2.38 -1.34 -17.36
C GLU A 134 -2.49 -2.86 -17.16
N ASP A 135 -1.71 -3.65 -17.90
CA ASP A 135 -1.64 -5.11 -17.80
C ASP A 135 -0.97 -5.59 -16.51
N GLN A 136 -0.08 -4.77 -15.94
CA GLN A 136 0.49 -4.93 -14.60
C GLN A 136 -0.42 -4.36 -13.49
N ASP A 137 -1.65 -3.96 -13.85
CA ASP A 137 -2.68 -3.46 -12.95
C ASP A 137 -2.24 -2.28 -12.07
N PHE A 138 -1.39 -1.40 -12.62
CA PHE A 138 -0.87 -0.21 -11.93
C PHE A 138 -0.08 -0.54 -10.65
N LEU A 139 0.48 -1.75 -10.52
CA LEU A 139 1.23 -2.16 -9.35
C LEU A 139 2.74 -2.02 -9.55
N PHE A 140 3.38 -1.18 -8.74
CA PHE A 140 4.82 -1.29 -8.50
C PHE A 140 5.08 -2.47 -7.55
N PHE A 141 5.62 -3.56 -8.10
CA PHE A 141 6.10 -4.67 -7.29
C PHE A 141 7.38 -4.29 -6.54
N LEU A 142 7.56 -4.88 -5.36
CA LEU A 142 8.77 -4.68 -4.56
C LEU A 142 10.03 -5.23 -5.26
N PRO A 143 11.23 -4.73 -4.89
CA PRO A 143 12.49 -5.19 -5.48
C PRO A 143 12.67 -6.70 -5.31
N GLU A 144 13.29 -7.35 -6.31
CA GLU A 144 13.37 -8.80 -6.42
C GLU A 144 14.02 -9.46 -5.20
N GLU A 145 15.03 -8.84 -4.62
CA GLU A 145 15.77 -9.34 -3.46
C GLU A 145 14.91 -9.41 -2.18
N PHE A 146 13.81 -8.67 -2.13
CA PHE A 146 12.87 -8.66 -1.00
C PHE A 146 11.60 -9.45 -1.29
N ARG A 147 11.47 -10.08 -2.45
CA ARG A 147 10.30 -10.91 -2.79
C ARG A 147 10.30 -12.19 -1.96
N VAL A 148 9.16 -12.51 -1.35
CA VAL A 148 8.97 -13.86 -0.78
C VAL A 148 9.04 -14.89 -1.91
N LYS A 149 9.79 -15.97 -1.69
CA LYS A 149 9.79 -17.10 -2.63
C LYS A 149 8.50 -17.89 -2.40
N GLY A 150 7.69 -17.98 -3.45
CA GLY A 150 6.48 -18.82 -3.46
C GLY A 150 6.77 -20.30 -3.38
#